data_AF-A0A1I3QBG7-F1
#
_entry.id   AF-A0A1I3QBG7-F1
#
_cell.length_a   1.000
_cell.length_b   1.000
_cell.length_c   1.000
_cell.angle_alpha   90.00
_cell.angle_beta   90.00
_cell.angle_gamma   90.00
#
_symmetry.space_group_name_H-M   'P 1'
#
loop_
_entity.id
_entity.type
_entity.pdbx_description
1 polymer ?
#
loop_
_entity_poly.entity_id
_entity_poly.type
_entity_poly.pdbx_seq_one_letter_code
_entity_poly.pdbx_strand_id
1 'polypeptide(L)'
;MESKIPLPTDNLYKFVALFSLVLLISAFGTIIWATNAANGVAFEHWVEIESLQSKEALSVEQASRLKALEKQIEVAVADKETYVTSAQIISTLGTLGIFFGFGYWYKRLQPIADEMAATQLEIAKLQLVALRADLKAKGIDVGTP
;
A
#
# COMPACT_ATOMS: atom_id res chain seq x y z
N MET A 1 1.90 29.73 27.77
CA MET A 1 1.60 29.85 26.34
C MET A 1 1.41 28.44 25.83
N GLU A 2 0.18 28.06 25.45
CA GLU A 2 -0.05 26.77 24.80
C GLU A 2 0.76 26.73 23.51
N SER A 3 1.86 25.97 23.53
CA SER A 3 2.59 25.60 22.34
C SER A 3 1.77 24.55 21.61
N LYS A 4 0.67 24.97 20.97
CA LYS A 4 0.10 24.24 19.85
C LYS A 4 1.09 24.41 18.70
N ILE A 5 2.22 23.68 18.78
CA ILE A 5 2.97 23.34 17.58
C ILE A 5 1.91 22.72 16.68
N PRO A 6 1.52 23.33 15.56
CA PRO A 6 0.65 22.64 14.64
C PRO A 6 1.42 21.38 14.27
N LEU A 7 0.95 20.23 14.76
CA LEU A 7 1.43 18.93 14.30
C LEU A 7 1.40 19.04 12.79
N PRO A 8 2.55 18.91 12.10
CA PRO A 8 2.58 19.06 10.66
C PRO A 8 1.59 18.04 10.10
N THR A 9 0.45 18.56 9.68
CA THR A 9 -0.70 17.79 9.20
C THR A 9 -0.14 17.02 8.01
N ASP A 10 -0.22 15.69 8.09
CA ASP A 10 0.58 14.75 7.31
C ASP A 10 0.87 15.25 5.89
N ASN A 11 2.15 15.38 5.58
CA ASN A 11 2.61 15.82 4.26
C ASN A 11 1.91 14.99 3.17
N LEU A 12 1.18 15.67 2.26
CA LEU A 12 0.50 15.06 1.13
C LEU A 12 1.40 14.08 0.35
N TYR A 13 2.69 14.38 0.19
CA TYR A 13 3.63 13.50 -0.51
C TYR A 13 3.94 12.20 0.27
N LYS A 14 3.97 12.25 1.61
CA LYS A 14 4.08 11.04 2.45
C LYS A 14 2.79 10.21 2.35
N PHE A 15 1.63 10.88 2.40
CA PHE A 15 0.34 10.20 2.22
C PHE A 15 0.28 9.51 0.85
N VAL A 16 0.62 10.21 -0.23
CA VAL A 16 0.65 9.65 -1.59
C VAL A 16 1.59 8.45 -1.66
N ALA A 17 2.80 8.54 -1.09
CA ALA A 17 3.75 7.43 -1.08
C ALA A 17 3.18 6.18 -0.35
N LEU A 18 2.64 6.38 0.85
CA LEU A 18 2.10 5.29 1.67
C LEU A 18 0.82 4.69 1.07
N PHE A 19 -0.08 5.52 0.55
CA PHE A 19 -1.28 5.06 -0.15
C PHE A 19 -0.92 4.25 -1.39
N SER A 20 0.07 4.73 -2.16
CA SER A 20 0.57 4.03 -3.34
C SER A 20 1.24 2.69 -3.00
N LEU A 21 1.92 2.61 -1.85
CA LEU A 21 2.47 1.37 -1.32
C LEU A 21 1.36 0.37 -0.95
N VAL A 22 0.28 0.83 -0.33
CA VAL A 22 -0.89 -0.01 -0.05
C VAL A 22 -1.50 -0.53 -1.36
N LEU A 23 -1.68 0.33 -2.36
CA LEU A 23 -2.18 -0.08 -3.68
C LEU A 23 -1.30 -1.16 -4.32
N LEU A 24 0.02 -1.01 -4.24
CA LEU A 24 0.97 -1.98 -4.78
C LEU A 24 0.86 -3.33 -4.07
N ILE A 25 0.83 -3.35 -2.73
CA ILE A 25 0.67 -4.58 -1.94
C ILE A 25 -0.68 -5.24 -2.24
N SER A 26 -1.76 -4.46 -2.30
CA SER A 26 -3.09 -4.96 -2.65
C SER A 26 -3.12 -5.56 -4.05
N ALA A 27 -2.46 -4.94 -5.03
CA ALA A 27 -2.38 -5.48 -6.39
C ALA A 27 -1.69 -6.86 -6.43
N PHE A 28 -0.59 -7.04 -5.70
CA PHE A 28 0.04 -8.37 -5.56
C PHE A 28 -0.91 -9.39 -4.92
N GLY A 29 -1.63 -8.99 -3.86
CA GLY A 29 -2.66 -9.82 -3.24
C GLY A 29 -3.76 -10.23 -4.21
N THR A 30 -4.26 -9.31 -5.03
CA THR A 30 -5.27 -9.58 -6.05
C THR A 30 -4.77 -10.58 -7.11
N ILE A 31 -3.52 -10.46 -7.57
CA ILE A 31 -2.94 -11.41 -8.55
C ILE A 31 -2.90 -12.83 -7.97
N ILE A 32 -2.42 -12.98 -6.74
CA ILE A 32 -2.36 -14.27 -6.05
C ILE A 32 -3.76 -14.85 -5.86
N TRP A 33 -4.69 -14.03 -5.37
CA TRP A 33 -6.08 -14.45 -5.15
C TRP A 33 -6.77 -14.86 -6.45
N ALA A 34 -6.69 -14.05 -7.51
CA ALA A 34 -7.33 -14.33 -8.79
C ALA A 34 -6.79 -15.62 -9.42
N THR A 35 -5.48 -15.83 -9.31
CA THR A 35 -4.82 -17.07 -9.78
C THR A 35 -5.33 -18.29 -9.00
N ASN A 36 -5.38 -18.20 -7.68
CA ASN A 36 -5.87 -19.30 -6.84
C ASN A 36 -7.36 -19.58 -7.06
N ALA A 37 -8.18 -18.54 -7.25
CA ALA A 37 -9.61 -18.69 -7.51
C ALA A 37 -9.88 -19.43 -8.83
N ALA A 38 -9.22 -19.03 -9.92
CA ALA A 38 -9.37 -19.71 -11.20
C ALA A 38 -8.81 -21.15 -11.19
N ASN A 39 -7.67 -21.35 -10.53
CA ASN A 39 -7.11 -22.69 -10.36
C ASN A 39 -8.06 -23.59 -9.54
N GLY A 40 -8.71 -23.04 -8.50
CA GLY A 40 -9.69 -23.77 -7.70
C GLY A 40 -10.82 -24.34 -8.56
N VAL A 41 -11.46 -23.49 -9.37
CA VAL A 41 -12.53 -23.91 -10.29
C VAL A 41 -12.03 -24.94 -11.31
N ALA A 42 -10.85 -24.72 -11.88
CA ALA A 42 -10.28 -25.64 -12.87
C ALA A 42 -9.99 -27.02 -12.26
N PHE A 43 -9.37 -27.08 -11.08
CA PHE A 43 -9.03 -28.34 -10.42
C PHE A 43 -10.24 -29.08 -9.87
N GLU A 44 -11.26 -28.37 -9.38
CA GLU A 44 -12.50 -28.97 -8.87
C GLU A 44 -13.23 -29.76 -9.97
N HIS A 45 -13.25 -29.23 -11.20
CA HIS A 45 -13.99 -29.83 -12.31
C HIS A 45 -13.14 -30.66 -13.27
N TRP A 46 -11.81 -30.66 -13.11
CA TRP A 46 -10.88 -31.33 -14.03
C TRP A 46 -11.22 -32.81 -14.27
N VAL A 47 -11.34 -33.58 -13.18
CA VAL A 47 -11.59 -35.03 -13.26
C VAL A 47 -12.94 -35.32 -13.91
N GLU A 48 -13.95 -34.51 -13.60
CA GLU A 48 -15.29 -34.69 -14.15
C GLU A 48 -15.32 -34.42 -15.65
N ILE A 49 -14.72 -33.32 -16.09
CA ILE A 49 -14.60 -32.97 -17.52
C ILE A 49 -13.89 -34.09 -18.29
N GLU A 50 -12.73 -34.54 -17.82
CA GLU A 50 -11.98 -35.65 -18.44
C GLU A 50 -12.82 -36.95 -18.48
N SER A 51 -13.58 -37.25 -17.43
CA SER A 51 -14.45 -38.43 -17.38
C SER A 51 -15.63 -38.36 -18.37
N LEU A 52 -16.09 -37.16 -18.70
CA LEU A 52 -17.15 -36.95 -19.68
C LEU A 52 -16.58 -36.92 -21.10
N GLN A 53 -15.43 -36.29 -21.31
CA GLN A 53 -14.74 -36.22 -22.60
C GLN A 53 -14.19 -37.57 -23.07
N SER A 54 -13.85 -38.49 -22.15
CA SER A 54 -13.37 -39.84 -22.49
C SER A 54 -14.45 -40.83 -22.93
N LYS A 55 -15.74 -40.45 -22.89
CA LYS A 55 -16.84 -41.32 -23.34
C LYS A 55 -17.05 -41.22 -24.85
N GLU A 56 -17.15 -42.35 -25.54
CA GLU A 56 -17.44 -42.40 -26.98
C GLU A 56 -18.80 -41.78 -27.36
N ALA A 57 -19.80 -41.87 -26.47
CA ALA A 57 -21.11 -41.26 -26.67
C ALA A 57 -21.63 -40.66 -25.36
N LEU A 58 -22.01 -39.39 -25.41
CA LEU A 58 -22.59 -38.64 -24.30
C LEU A 58 -24.13 -38.62 -24.42
N SER A 59 -24.83 -38.81 -23.29
CA SER A 59 -26.26 -38.49 -23.25
C SER A 59 -26.49 -36.98 -23.39
N VAL A 60 -27.70 -36.55 -23.75
CA VAL A 60 -28.06 -35.11 -23.86
C VAL A 60 -27.78 -34.36 -22.55
N GLU A 61 -28.06 -34.99 -21.42
CA GLU A 61 -27.77 -34.45 -20.09
C GLU A 61 -26.27 -34.32 -19.85
N GLN A 62 -25.49 -35.36 -20.15
CA GLN A 62 -24.04 -35.36 -19.98
C GLN A 62 -23.34 -34.33 -20.88
N ALA A 63 -23.80 -34.19 -22.12
CA ALA A 63 -23.30 -33.17 -23.05
C ALA A 63 -23.62 -31.74 -22.55
N SER A 64 -24.82 -31.53 -22.01
CA SER A 64 -25.20 -30.24 -21.43
C SER A 64 -24.37 -29.91 -20.18
N ARG A 65 -24.11 -30.92 -19.34
CA ARG A 65 -23.28 -30.80 -18.14
C ARG A 65 -21.83 -30.50 -18.47
N LEU A 66 -21.24 -31.20 -19.44
CA LEU A 66 -19.89 -30.93 -19.93
C LEU A 66 -19.76 -29.48 -20.41
N LYS A 67 -20.69 -29.03 -21.25
CA LYS A 67 -20.71 -27.64 -21.76
C LYS A 67 -20.82 -26.60 -20.64
N ALA A 68 -21.61 -26.88 -19.60
CA ALA A 68 -21.74 -25.99 -18.46
C ALA A 68 -20.42 -25.88 -17.67
N LEU A 69 -19.75 -27.00 -17.42
CA LEU A 69 -18.46 -27.03 -16.70
C LEU A 69 -17.35 -26.34 -17.50
N GLU A 70 -17.25 -26.61 -18.80
CA GLU A 70 -16.30 -25.92 -19.69
C GLU A 70 -16.54 -24.41 -19.67
N LYS A 71 -17.81 -23.98 -19.69
CA LYS A 71 -18.15 -22.56 -19.63
C LYS A 71 -17.80 -21.92 -18.28
N GLN A 72 -17.94 -22.66 -17.18
CA GLN A 72 -17.52 -22.17 -15.86
C GLN A 72 -16.01 -21.94 -15.80
N ILE A 73 -15.20 -22.85 -16.35
CA ILE A 73 -13.74 -22.68 -16.45
C ILE A 73 -13.40 -21.48 -17.34
N GLU A 74 -14.05 -21.34 -18.49
CA GLU A 74 -13.84 -20.20 -19.39
C GLU A 74 -14.09 -18.86 -18.68
N VAL A 75 -15.20 -18.75 -17.95
CA VAL A 75 -15.53 -17.55 -17.15
C VAL A 75 -14.49 -17.31 -16.06
N ALA A 76 -14.09 -18.35 -15.32
CA ALA A 76 -13.09 -18.22 -14.27
C ALA A 76 -11.72 -17.75 -14.82
N VAL A 77 -11.32 -18.22 -16.01
CA VAL A 77 -10.10 -17.79 -16.69
C VAL A 77 -10.21 -16.34 -17.15
N ALA A 78 -11.34 -15.94 -17.74
CA ALA A 78 -11.58 -14.57 -18.17
C ALA A 78 -11.61 -13.58 -17.00
N ASP A 79 -12.21 -13.96 -15.87
CA ASP A 79 -12.22 -13.19 -14.64
C ASP A 79 -10.79 -13.02 -14.11
N LYS A 80 -10.01 -14.11 -14.05
CA LYS A 80 -8.59 -14.05 -13.66
C LYS A 80 -7.82 -13.06 -14.51
N GLU A 81 -7.95 -13.12 -15.83
CA GLU A 81 -7.27 -12.21 -16.75
C GLU A 81 -7.66 -10.76 -16.46
N THR A 82 -8.96 -10.49 -16.32
CA THR A 82 -9.48 -9.15 -15.99
C THR A 82 -8.91 -8.61 -14.67
N TYR A 83 -8.90 -9.42 -13.61
CA TYR A 83 -8.35 -9.03 -12.31
C TYR A 83 -6.84 -8.83 -12.37
N VAL A 84 -6.11 -9.70 -13.07
CA VAL A 84 -4.65 -9.58 -13.23
C VAL A 84 -4.29 -8.32 -14.02
N THR A 85 -4.96 -8.04 -15.13
CA THR A 85 -4.74 -6.82 -15.91
C THR A 85 -5.05 -5.57 -15.09
N SER A 86 -6.16 -5.57 -14.34
CA SER A 86 -6.51 -4.46 -13.44
C SER A 86 -5.44 -4.26 -12.35
N ALA A 87 -4.97 -5.35 -11.75
CA ALA A 87 -3.91 -5.31 -10.74
C ALA A 87 -2.57 -4.83 -11.32
N GLN A 88 -2.22 -5.18 -12.56
CA GLN A 88 -1.02 -4.67 -13.24
C GLN A 88 -1.08 -3.15 -13.46
N ILE A 89 -2.24 -2.62 -13.84
CA ILE A 89 -2.45 -1.18 -13.98
C ILE A 89 -2.29 -0.49 -12.61
N ILE A 90 -2.96 -1.01 -11.58
CA ILE A 90 -2.86 -0.47 -10.21
C ILE A 90 -1.43 -0.55 -9.68
N SER A 91 -0.73 -1.67 -9.90
CA SER A 91 0.67 -1.88 -9.51
C SER A 91 1.60 -0.87 -10.18
N THR A 92 1.37 -0.59 -11.47
CA THR A 92 2.14 0.41 -12.22
C THR A 92 1.91 1.81 -11.63
N LEU A 93 0.65 2.20 -11.42
CA LEU A 93 0.30 3.49 -10.82
C LEU A 93 0.83 3.62 -9.39
N GLY A 94 0.73 2.57 -8.58
CA GLY A 94 1.27 2.51 -7.22
C GLY A 94 2.79 2.66 -7.22
N THR A 95 3.50 1.97 -8.11
CA THR A 95 4.96 2.10 -8.25
C THR A 95 5.35 3.54 -8.59
N LEU A 96 4.70 4.15 -9.57
CA LEU A 96 4.93 5.56 -9.92
C LEU A 96 4.63 6.50 -8.76
N GLY A 97 3.54 6.27 -8.03
CA GLY A 97 3.13 7.07 -6.87
C GLY A 97 4.11 6.98 -5.69
N ILE A 98 4.71 5.81 -5.45
CA ILE A 98 5.79 5.62 -4.46
C ILE A 98 7.00 6.50 -4.82
N PHE A 99 7.48 6.39 -6.06
CA PHE A 99 8.65 7.17 -6.52
C PHE A 99 8.37 8.67 -6.49
N PHE A 100 7.17 9.08 -6.90
CA PHE A 100 6.77 10.49 -6.84
C PHE A 100 6.67 11.01 -5.40
N GLY A 101 5.95 10.29 -4.53
CA GLY A 101 5.71 10.70 -3.15
C GLY A 101 7.00 10.75 -2.33
N PHE A 102 7.76 9.64 -2.28
CA PHE A 102 9.03 9.62 -1.56
C PHE A 102 10.08 10.51 -2.21
N GLY A 103 10.15 10.54 -3.54
CA GLY A 103 11.12 11.36 -4.26
C GLY A 103 10.93 12.85 -3.99
N TYR A 104 9.70 13.34 -4.05
CA TYR A 104 9.41 14.74 -3.76
C TYR A 104 9.57 15.07 -2.27
N TRP A 105 9.09 14.19 -1.39
CA TRP A 105 9.26 14.36 0.05
C TRP A 105 10.75 14.45 0.42
N TYR A 106 11.56 13.48 0.00
CA TYR A 106 12.98 13.41 0.33
C TYR A 106 13.78 14.57 -0.26
N LYS A 107 13.55 14.94 -1.52
CA LYS A 107 14.37 15.96 -2.19
C LYS A 107 13.97 17.39 -1.87
N ARG A 108 12.70 17.66 -1.57
CA ARG A 108 12.22 19.04 -1.39
C ARG A 108 11.72 19.34 0.00
N LEU A 109 10.92 18.45 0.59
CA LEU A 109 10.28 18.78 1.85
C LEU A 109 11.15 18.43 3.06
N GLN A 110 11.90 17.33 3.00
CA GLN A 110 12.80 16.91 4.07
C GLN A 110 13.88 17.95 4.39
N PRO A 111 14.60 18.56 3.41
CA PRO A 111 15.61 19.57 3.73
C PRO A 111 15.03 20.79 4.44
N ILE A 112 13.86 21.28 3.99
CA ILE A 112 13.18 22.41 4.61
C ILE A 112 12.78 22.07 6.05
N ALA A 113 12.25 20.86 6.26
CA ALA A 113 11.88 20.40 7.59
C ALA A 113 13.10 20.28 8.52
N ASP A 114 14.23 19.78 8.00
CA ASP A 114 15.47 19.64 8.75
C ASP A 114 16.07 21.01 9.13
N GLU A 115 16.05 21.98 8.21
CA GLU A 115 16.44 23.37 8.49
C GLU A 115 15.57 24.01 9.56
N MET A 116 14.24 23.87 9.44
CA MET A 116 13.29 24.37 10.45
C MET A 116 13.54 23.74 11.82
N ALA A 117 13.80 22.43 11.87
CA ALA A 117 14.11 21.73 13.11
C ALA A 117 15.42 22.21 13.74
N ALA A 118 16.45 22.47 12.92
CA ALA A 118 17.72 23.02 13.39
C ALA A 118 17.54 24.42 13.99
N THR A 119 16.80 25.31 13.32
CA THR A 119 16.51 26.66 13.83
C THR A 119 15.69 26.61 15.12
N GLN A 120 14.67 25.75 15.20
CA GLN A 120 13.88 25.58 16.43
C GLN A 120 14.72 25.07 17.59
N LEU A 121 15.66 24.16 17.33
CA LEU A 121 16.60 23.68 18.33
C LEU A 121 17.52 24.80 18.84
N GLU A 122 17.99 25.68 17.96
CA GLU A 122 18.81 26.83 18.34
C GLU A 122 18.03 27.82 19.21
N ILE A 123 16.80 28.16 18.81
CA ILE A 123 15.91 29.01 19.61
C ILE A 123 15.70 28.40 21.00
N ALA A 124 15.41 27.11 21.08
CA ALA A 124 15.21 26.41 22.36
C ALA A 124 16.46 26.47 23.25
N LYS A 125 17.67 26.31 22.67
CA LYS A 125 18.93 26.45 23.40
C LYS A 125 19.13 27.87 23.95
N LEU A 126 18.87 28.89 23.15
CA LEU A 126 18.98 30.29 23.58
C LEU A 126 17.97 30.63 24.68
N GLN A 127 16.73 30.15 24.57
CA GLN A 127 15.71 30.29 25.61
C GLN A 127 16.14 29.60 26.91
N LEU A 128 16.74 28.41 26.82
CA LEU A 128 17.26 27.69 27.98
C LEU A 128 18.40 28.47 28.66
N VAL A 129 19.31 29.05 27.88
CA VAL A 129 20.39 29.90 28.40
C VAL A 129 19.82 31.14 29.12
N ALA A 130 18.87 31.85 28.49
CA ALA A 130 18.23 33.01 29.09
C ALA A 130 17.49 32.68 30.39
N LEU A 131 16.77 31.55 30.41
CA LEU A 131 16.05 31.07 31.60
C LEU A 131 17.02 30.71 32.74
N ARG A 132 18.14 30.05 32.43
CA ARG A 132 19.17 29.74 33.43
C ARG A 132 19.78 31.02 34.03
N ALA A 133 20.03 32.03 33.21
CA ALA A 133 20.54 33.32 33.69
C ALA A 133 19.53 34.02 34.63
N ASP A 134 18.24 34.01 34.30
CA ASP A 134 17.16 34.56 35.14
C ASP A 134 17.03 33.80 36.48
N LEU A 135 17.06 32.47 36.45
CA LEU A 135 17.02 31.65 37.66
C LEU A 135 18.23 31.91 38.57
N LYS A 136 19.43 32.03 37.98
CA LYS A 136 20.65 32.37 38.73
C LYS A 136 20.56 33.77 39.33
N ALA A 137 20.02 34.74 38.61
CA ALA A 137 19.79 36.10 39.12
C ALA A 137 18.80 36.12 40.31
N LYS A 138 17.86 35.16 40.34
CA LYS A 138 16.91 34.96 41.45
C LYS A 138 17.48 34.12 42.60
N GLY A 139 18.77 33.75 42.57
CA GLY A 139 19.43 32.98 43.63
C GLY A 139 19.06 31.50 43.66
N ILE A 140 18.43 30.99 42.59
CA ILE A 140 18.08 29.57 42.46
C ILE A 140 19.26 28.88 41.77
N ASP A 141 19.93 27.96 42.48
CA ASP A 141 21.07 27.25 41.93
C ASP A 141 20.60 26.21 40.90
N VAL A 142 20.88 26.50 39.63
CA VAL A 142 20.59 25.62 38.50
C VAL A 142 21.87 24.88 38.19
N GLY A 143 22.00 23.66 38.72
CA GLY A 143 23.16 22.81 38.51
C GLY A 143 23.56 22.72 37.03
N THR A 144 24.86 22.81 36.77
CA THR A 144 25.42 22.51 35.45
C THR A 144 25.20 21.04 35.10
N PRO A 145 24.90 20.72 33.83
CA PRO A 145 24.85 19.33 33.38
C PRO A 145 26.20 18.62 33.53
#